data_AF-R5K7T2-F1
#
_entry.id   AF-R5K7T2-F1
#
_cell.length_a   1.000
_cell.length_b   1.000
_cell.length_c   1.000
_cell.angle_alpha   90.00
_cell.angle_beta   90.00
_cell.angle_gamma   90.00
#
_symmetry.space_group_name_H-M   'P 1'
#
loop_
_entity.id
_entity.type
_entity.pdbx_description
1 polymer ?
#
loop_
_entity_poly.entity_id
_entity_poly.type
_entity_poly.pdbx_seq_one_letter_code
_entity_poly.pdbx_strand_id
1 'polypeptide(L)'
;MNPIELQKVSSAADIQQAVPQAAQPLADENAIKQQAANDINIIQNLVQAGVMSSEQGYNLMNYVTQKAFEKYSTQQQGAQIPPEAQPYMFENDEFFNREGRTDVLNYLKNSNTAFDKDEIAKISTMIENIEKTAVARYLRELDHEKTLNNENESAKQRLRANAQKAVSDGTKNMVFTREQIGKMSGAEFAKNERMIMEQLRKGLIR
;
A
#
# COMPACT_ATOMS: atom_id res chain seq x y z
N MET A 1 80.22 9.45 59.11
CA MET A 1 80.37 8.37 58.11
C MET A 1 80.36 9.00 56.73
N ASN A 2 81.29 8.54 55.90
CA ASN A 2 81.71 9.03 54.58
C ASN A 2 80.68 8.63 53.48
N PRO A 3 80.85 9.02 52.19
CA PRO A 3 79.87 9.74 51.36
C PRO A 3 79.41 8.92 50.12
N ILE A 4 78.77 9.59 49.13
CA ILE A 4 78.93 9.45 47.65
C ILE A 4 77.61 9.84 46.94
N GLU A 5 77.50 11.07 46.46
CA GLU A 5 77.52 11.54 45.03
C GLU A 5 76.17 11.36 44.30
N LEU A 6 75.40 12.40 43.97
CA LEU A 6 75.58 13.48 42.98
C LEU A 6 75.82 13.03 41.52
N GLN A 7 74.93 13.56 40.65
CA GLN A 7 75.07 13.87 39.21
C GLN A 7 74.81 12.75 38.20
N LYS A 8 74.26 12.98 37.00
CA LYS A 8 73.48 14.04 36.31
C LYS A 8 73.47 13.59 34.84
N VAL A 9 72.34 13.62 34.14
CA VAL A 9 72.13 14.14 32.76
C VAL A 9 70.65 13.87 32.39
N SER A 10 69.79 14.89 32.21
CA SER A 10 69.43 15.56 30.93
C SER A 10 68.78 14.61 29.91
N SER A 11 67.65 14.85 29.23
CA SER A 11 66.85 16.04 28.87
C SER A 11 65.51 15.58 28.24
N ALA A 12 64.64 16.54 27.89
CA ALA A 12 63.40 16.50 27.09
C ALA A 12 62.11 16.17 27.88
N ALA A 13 61.27 17.15 28.24
CA ALA A 13 60.37 17.95 27.38
C ALA A 13 59.19 17.15 26.81
N ASP A 14 57.99 17.59 27.21
CA ASP A 14 56.67 17.42 26.58
C ASP A 14 56.12 16.00 26.35
N ILE A 15 54.99 15.69 27.00
CA ILE A 15 53.65 15.67 26.38
C ILE A 15 52.66 15.10 27.43
N GLN A 16 51.58 15.85 27.63
CA GLN A 16 50.39 15.48 28.39
C GLN A 16 49.81 14.14 27.92
N GLN A 17 49.40 13.27 28.84
CA GLN A 17 48.36 12.30 28.51
C GLN A 17 47.37 12.08 29.66
N ALA A 18 46.15 12.43 29.29
CA ALA A 18 44.84 12.28 29.90
C ALA A 18 44.58 11.02 30.74
N VAL A 19 43.75 11.27 31.74
CA VAL A 19 42.91 10.36 32.53
C VAL A 19 42.17 9.34 31.65
N PRO A 20 42.05 8.06 32.04
CA PRO A 20 41.08 7.16 31.43
C PRO A 20 39.84 6.93 32.30
N GLN A 21 38.70 6.90 31.59
CA GLN A 21 37.46 6.14 31.81
C GLN A 21 36.23 6.89 32.36
N ALA A 22 35.48 7.46 31.41
CA ALA A 22 34.02 7.37 31.39
C ALA A 22 33.61 6.26 30.40
N ALA A 23 32.90 5.24 30.87
CA ALA A 23 32.35 4.16 30.03
C ALA A 23 30.97 3.73 30.55
N GLN A 24 29.92 4.48 30.22
CA GLN A 24 28.51 4.04 30.30
C GLN A 24 27.66 4.89 29.32
N PRO A 25 27.45 4.43 28.07
CA PRO A 25 26.11 4.58 27.46
C PRO A 25 25.57 3.31 26.77
N LEU A 26 26.41 2.32 26.46
CA LEU A 26 26.03 1.16 25.60
C LEU A 26 25.17 0.09 26.30
N ALA A 27 25.13 0.07 27.64
CA ALA A 27 24.40 -0.93 28.41
C ALA A 27 22.87 -0.66 28.48
N ASP A 28 22.46 0.60 28.35
CA ASP A 28 21.08 1.05 28.60
C ASP A 28 20.18 0.89 27.35
N GLU A 29 20.73 1.11 26.15
CA GLU A 29 20.00 0.93 24.88
C GLU A 29 19.55 -0.52 24.64
N ASN A 30 20.46 -1.48 24.86
CA ASN A 30 20.15 -2.90 24.69
C ASN A 30 19.13 -3.36 25.74
N ALA A 31 19.14 -2.77 26.94
CA ALA A 31 18.17 -3.07 27.98
C ALA A 31 16.75 -2.61 27.62
N ILE A 32 16.59 -1.40 27.06
CA ILE A 32 15.28 -0.89 26.60
C ILE A 32 14.70 -1.76 25.48
N LYS A 33 15.52 -2.10 24.48
CA LYS A 33 15.10 -2.95 23.35
C LYS A 33 14.72 -4.34 23.82
N GLN A 34 15.49 -4.93 24.72
CA GLN A 34 15.23 -6.26 25.27
C GLN A 34 13.97 -6.26 26.16
N GLN A 35 13.76 -5.21 26.94
CA GLN A 35 12.55 -5.06 27.75
C GLN A 35 11.29 -4.96 26.87
N ALA A 36 11.32 -4.13 25.82
CA ALA A 36 10.19 -4.02 24.89
C ALA A 36 9.88 -5.34 24.19
N ALA A 37 10.90 -6.10 23.79
CA ALA A 37 10.73 -7.43 23.19
C ALA A 37 10.10 -8.43 24.18
N ASN A 38 10.51 -8.41 25.45
CA ASN A 38 9.93 -9.25 26.49
C ASN A 38 8.45 -8.89 26.73
N ASP A 39 8.14 -7.60 26.83
CA ASP A 39 6.77 -7.12 27.04
C ASP A 39 5.85 -7.49 25.87
N ILE A 40 6.34 -7.40 24.63
CA ILE A 40 5.62 -7.83 23.42
C ILE A 40 5.32 -9.33 23.45
N ASN A 41 6.29 -10.16 23.84
CA ASN A 41 6.09 -11.61 23.97
C ASN A 41 5.07 -11.95 25.05
N ILE A 42 5.07 -11.22 26.18
CA ILE A 42 4.07 -11.40 27.24
C ILE A 42 2.67 -11.06 26.71
N ILE A 43 2.52 -9.93 26.01
CA ILE A 43 1.22 -9.54 25.43
C ILE A 43 0.72 -10.60 24.44
N GLN A 44 1.61 -11.11 23.59
CA GLN A 44 1.26 -12.15 22.62
C GLN A 44 0.78 -13.44 23.32
N ASN A 45 1.44 -13.85 24.41
CA ASN A 45 1.03 -15.00 25.21
C ASN A 45 -0.32 -14.77 25.90
N LEU A 46 -0.61 -13.56 26.38
CA LEU A 46 -1.90 -13.23 27.01
C LEU A 46 -3.06 -13.25 26.01
N VAL A 47 -2.82 -12.82 24.77
CA VAL A 47 -3.79 -12.95 23.67
C VAL A 47 -4.02 -14.43 23.33
N GLN A 48 -2.96 -15.22 23.22
CA GLN A 48 -3.07 -16.66 22.91
C GLN A 48 -3.75 -17.45 24.03
N ALA A 49 -3.53 -17.08 25.28
CA ALA A 49 -4.18 -17.67 26.44
C ALA A 49 -5.65 -17.24 26.62
N GLY A 50 -6.16 -16.34 25.78
CA GLY A 50 -7.54 -15.83 25.85
C GLY A 50 -7.81 -14.90 27.04
N VAL A 51 -6.77 -14.43 27.72
CA VAL A 51 -6.87 -13.51 28.87
C VAL A 51 -7.25 -12.09 28.39
N MET A 52 -6.94 -11.75 27.14
CA MET A 52 -7.32 -10.49 26.50
C MET A 52 -7.71 -10.70 25.03
N SER A 53 -8.49 -9.77 24.47
CA SER A 53 -8.86 -9.82 23.06
C SER A 53 -7.69 -9.44 22.14
N SER A 54 -7.77 -9.83 20.86
CA SER A 54 -6.75 -9.47 19.87
C SER A 54 -6.61 -7.96 19.68
N GLU A 55 -7.72 -7.21 19.78
CA GLU A 55 -7.71 -5.74 19.70
C GLU A 55 -7.03 -5.12 20.93
N GLN A 56 -7.30 -5.64 22.12
CA GLN A 56 -6.63 -5.20 23.35
C GLN A 56 -5.13 -5.50 23.29
N GLY A 57 -4.76 -6.67 22.80
CA GLY A 57 -3.36 -7.05 22.58
C GLY A 57 -2.65 -6.10 21.60
N TYR A 58 -3.27 -5.82 20.45
CA TYR A 58 -2.71 -4.90 19.46
C TYR A 58 -2.49 -3.49 20.03
N ASN A 59 -3.47 -2.96 20.75
CA ASN A 59 -3.36 -1.64 21.39
C ASN A 59 -2.22 -1.59 22.42
N LEU A 60 -2.02 -2.66 23.20
CA LEU A 60 -0.94 -2.75 24.17
C LEU A 60 0.43 -2.89 23.50
N MET A 61 0.55 -3.70 22.44
CA MET A 61 1.80 -3.82 21.67
C MET A 61 2.20 -2.46 21.08
N ASN A 62 1.25 -1.70 20.56
CA ASN A 62 1.49 -0.34 20.07
C ASN A 62 1.95 0.59 21.19
N TYR A 63 1.31 0.55 22.36
CA TYR A 63 1.70 1.34 23.52
C TYR A 63 3.14 1.03 23.99
N VAL A 64 3.48 -0.26 24.11
CA VAL A 64 4.84 -0.70 24.50
C VAL A 64 5.87 -0.22 23.49
N THR A 65 5.58 -0.36 22.20
CA THR A 65 6.50 0.05 21.13
C THR A 65 6.73 1.56 21.15
N GLN A 66 5.66 2.35 21.29
CA GLN A 66 5.75 3.81 21.38
C GLN A 66 6.53 4.25 22.63
N LYS A 67 6.26 3.63 23.78
CA LYS A 67 6.93 3.99 25.05
C LYS A 67 8.40 3.59 25.07
N ALA A 68 8.75 2.46 24.44
CA ALA A 68 10.14 2.05 24.26
C ALA A 68 10.90 3.05 23.37
N PHE A 69 10.26 3.51 22.29
CA PHE A 69 10.79 4.54 21.42
C PHE A 69 10.95 5.89 22.14
N GLU A 70 9.96 6.30 22.91
CA GLU A 70 10.00 7.54 23.71
C GLU A 70 11.13 7.51 24.74
N LYS A 71 11.29 6.40 25.47
CA LYS A 71 12.39 6.23 26.43
C LYS A 71 13.76 6.25 25.76
N TYR A 72 13.88 5.59 24.61
CA TYR A 72 15.10 5.62 23.80
C TYR A 72 15.43 7.04 23.32
N SER A 73 14.43 7.77 22.81
CA SER A 73 14.58 9.15 22.36
C SER A 73 14.90 10.13 23.50
N THR A 74 14.36 9.89 24.69
CA THR A 74 14.59 10.72 25.88
C THR A 74 15.97 10.47 26.51
N GLN A 75 16.48 9.22 26.48
CA GLN A 75 17.87 8.93 26.91
C GLN A 75 18.92 9.62 26.02
N GLN A 76 18.63 9.81 24.73
CA GLN A 76 19.49 10.55 23.80
C GLN A 76 19.53 12.07 24.09
N GLN A 77 18.56 12.62 24.83
CA GLN A 77 18.53 14.07 25.14
C GLN A 77 19.39 14.45 26.37
N GLY A 78 19.92 13.48 27.13
CA GLY A 78 20.76 13.71 28.31
C GLY A 78 22.25 13.38 28.13
N ALA A 79 22.66 12.81 27.00
CA ALA A 79 24.03 12.37 26.77
C ALA A 79 24.55 12.90 25.43
N GLN A 80 25.43 13.90 25.56
CA GLN A 80 26.48 14.28 24.60
C GLN A 80 26.02 14.68 23.19
N ILE A 81 26.36 15.91 22.83
CA ILE A 81 26.54 16.37 21.46
C ILE A 81 27.24 15.24 20.68
N PRO A 82 26.58 14.58 19.71
CA PRO A 82 27.26 13.60 18.87
C PRO A 82 28.40 14.31 18.13
N PRO A 83 29.52 13.65 17.85
CA PRO A 83 30.48 14.19 16.89
C PRO A 83 29.70 14.44 15.60
N GLU A 84 29.75 15.68 15.10
CA GLU A 84 29.02 16.21 13.93
C GLU A 84 28.45 15.10 13.03
N ALA A 85 27.18 14.75 13.23
CA ALA A 85 26.45 13.98 12.25
C ALA A 85 26.33 14.88 11.02
N GLN A 86 27.18 14.60 10.03
CA GLN A 86 27.23 15.38 8.80
C GLN A 86 25.83 15.39 8.20
N PRO A 87 25.28 16.57 7.85
CA PRO A 87 24.00 16.68 7.17
C PRO A 87 23.99 15.74 5.96
N TYR A 88 22.92 14.97 5.80
CA TYR A 88 22.77 14.12 4.62
C TYR A 88 22.76 15.00 3.37
N MET A 89 23.79 14.85 2.52
CA MET A 89 23.92 15.63 1.29
C MET A 89 23.05 15.01 0.20
N PHE A 90 21.91 15.65 -0.04
CA PHE A 90 20.94 15.29 -1.08
C PHE A 90 21.48 15.33 -2.52
N GLU A 91 22.69 15.88 -2.75
CA GLU A 91 23.20 16.23 -4.08
C GLU A 91 23.46 15.02 -5.00
N ASN A 92 23.48 13.80 -4.46
CA ASN A 92 23.72 12.57 -5.24
C ASN A 92 22.56 11.55 -5.14
N ASP A 93 21.40 11.92 -4.59
CA ASP A 93 20.31 10.97 -4.43
C ASP A 93 19.39 10.92 -5.67
N GLU A 94 19.62 9.91 -6.52
CA GLU A 94 18.77 9.60 -7.68
C GLU A 94 17.31 9.35 -7.31
N PHE A 95 17.02 8.99 -6.05
CA PHE A 95 15.66 8.73 -5.60
C PHE A 95 14.79 9.98 -5.73
N PHE A 96 15.30 11.14 -5.34
CA PHE A 96 14.55 12.40 -5.35
C PHE A 96 14.66 13.17 -6.66
N ASN A 97 15.65 12.84 -7.49
CA ASN A 97 15.84 13.45 -8.82
C ASN A 97 14.90 12.82 -9.87
N ARG A 98 13.61 12.75 -9.56
CA ARG A 98 12.55 12.22 -10.43
C ARG A 98 11.33 13.12 -10.35
N GLU A 99 10.56 13.14 -11.44
CA GLU A 99 9.29 13.86 -11.51
C GLU A 99 8.37 13.47 -10.34
N GLY A 100 7.77 14.46 -9.68
CA GLY A 100 6.94 14.29 -8.48
C GLY A 100 7.71 14.21 -7.16
N ARG A 101 9.00 13.89 -7.15
CA ARG A 101 9.82 13.80 -5.92
C ARG A 101 10.72 15.02 -5.69
N THR A 102 10.97 15.82 -6.73
CA THR A 102 11.73 17.07 -6.63
C THR A 102 11.10 18.06 -5.66
N ASP A 103 9.77 18.10 -5.55
CA ASP A 103 9.08 18.98 -4.60
C ASP A 103 9.34 18.57 -3.16
N VAL A 104 9.43 17.25 -2.90
CA VAL A 104 9.85 16.73 -1.59
C VAL A 104 11.29 17.13 -1.30
N LEU A 105 12.19 17.00 -2.28
CA LEU A 105 13.57 17.42 -2.13
C LEU A 105 13.69 18.90 -1.75
N ASN A 106 12.92 19.74 -2.44
CA ASN A 106 12.86 21.18 -2.18
C ASN A 106 12.31 21.46 -0.78
N TYR A 107 11.28 20.73 -0.35
CA TYR A 107 10.75 20.86 1.01
C TYR A 107 11.80 20.49 2.07
N LEU A 108 12.48 19.36 1.91
CA LEU A 108 13.48 18.89 2.86
C LEU A 108 14.67 19.86 2.96
N LYS A 109 15.18 20.35 1.82
CA LYS A 109 16.27 21.33 1.76
C LYS A 109 15.94 22.66 2.44
N ASN A 110 14.68 23.08 2.37
CA ASN A 110 14.21 24.35 2.96
C ASN A 110 13.65 24.19 4.37
N SER A 111 13.65 22.98 4.92
CA SER A 111 13.18 22.75 6.29
C SER A 111 14.21 23.29 7.29
N ASN A 112 13.73 23.78 8.44
CA ASN A 112 14.59 24.23 9.54
C ASN A 112 15.03 23.05 10.44
N THR A 113 15.13 21.85 9.86
CA THR A 113 15.37 20.60 10.58
C THR A 113 16.45 19.80 9.86
N ALA A 114 17.43 19.31 10.61
CA ALA A 114 18.42 18.39 10.08
C ALA A 114 17.80 16.99 10.02
N PHE A 115 17.80 16.39 8.84
CA PHE A 115 17.42 15.00 8.66
C PHE A 115 18.67 14.13 8.61
N ASP A 116 18.69 13.10 9.45
CA ASP A 116 19.68 12.04 9.36
C ASP A 116 19.32 11.07 8.21
N LYS A 117 20.26 10.18 7.92
CA LYS A 117 20.12 9.19 6.84
C LYS A 117 18.93 8.25 7.05
N ASP A 118 18.60 7.92 8.29
CA ASP A 118 17.53 6.97 8.61
C ASP A 118 16.16 7.60 8.39
N GLU A 119 15.99 8.87 8.76
CA GLU A 119 14.79 9.65 8.47
C GLU A 119 14.60 9.85 6.96
N ILE A 120 15.68 10.14 6.22
CA ILE A 120 15.61 10.20 4.75
C ILE A 120 15.19 8.85 4.17
N ALA A 121 15.74 7.73 4.65
CA ALA A 121 15.35 6.41 4.20
C ALA A 121 13.87 6.08 4.47
N LYS A 122 13.35 6.48 5.63
CA LYS A 122 11.91 6.34 5.97
C LYS A 122 11.03 7.17 5.04
N ILE A 123 11.42 8.43 4.78
CA ILE A 123 10.71 9.32 3.87
C ILE A 123 10.69 8.72 2.45
N SER A 124 11.83 8.25 1.96
CA SER A 124 11.94 7.60 0.66
C SER A 124 11.05 6.35 0.56
N THR A 125 11.08 5.50 1.59
CA THR A 125 10.23 4.29 1.63
C THR A 125 8.73 4.66 1.62
N MET A 126 8.34 5.70 2.36
CA MET A 126 6.96 6.17 2.41
C MET A 126 6.48 6.66 1.03
N ILE A 127 7.30 7.48 0.36
CA ILE A 127 6.99 8.01 -0.97
C ILE A 127 6.85 6.87 -1.98
N GLU A 128 7.79 5.93 -1.98
CA GLU A 128 7.73 4.78 -2.88
C GLU A 128 6.48 3.93 -2.65
N ASN A 129 6.07 3.72 -1.40
CA ASN A 129 4.84 3.00 -1.07
C ASN A 129 3.57 3.75 -1.53
N ILE A 130 3.54 5.08 -1.39
CA ILE A 130 2.43 5.91 -1.88
C ILE A 130 2.32 5.77 -3.40
N GLU A 131 3.43 5.90 -4.12
CA GLU A 131 3.46 5.78 -5.59
C GLU A 131 3.04 4.38 -6.05
N LYS A 132 3.61 3.32 -5.46
CA LYS A 132 3.22 1.94 -5.75
C LYS A 132 1.73 1.72 -5.52
N THR A 133 1.19 2.25 -4.43
CA THR A 133 -0.24 2.14 -4.10
C THR A 133 -1.11 2.91 -5.08
N ALA A 134 -0.69 4.12 -5.49
CA ALA A 134 -1.41 4.92 -6.47
C ALA A 134 -1.46 4.23 -7.84
N VAL A 135 -0.33 3.69 -8.32
CA VAL A 135 -0.27 2.92 -9.57
C VAL A 135 -1.15 1.67 -9.49
N ALA A 136 -1.08 0.91 -8.39
CA ALA A 136 -1.90 -0.27 -8.21
C ALA A 136 -3.41 0.05 -8.19
N ARG A 137 -3.80 1.19 -7.60
CA ARG A 137 -5.19 1.65 -7.60
C ARG A 137 -5.66 1.98 -9.01
N TYR A 138 -4.88 2.75 -9.76
CA TYR A 138 -5.17 3.10 -11.15
C TYR A 138 -5.33 1.87 -12.05
N LEU A 139 -4.41 0.90 -11.96
CA LEU A 139 -4.49 -0.33 -12.75
C LEU A 139 -5.74 -1.16 -12.43
N ARG A 140 -6.15 -1.20 -11.16
CA ARG A 140 -7.39 -1.89 -10.75
C ARG A 140 -8.64 -1.20 -11.30
N GLU A 141 -8.67 0.12 -11.27
CA GLU A 141 -9.79 0.91 -11.83
C GLU A 141 -9.89 0.69 -13.35
N LEU A 142 -8.77 0.70 -14.06
CA LEU A 142 -8.72 0.44 -15.50
C LEU A 142 -9.22 -0.97 -15.86
N ASP A 143 -8.80 -2.00 -15.10
CA ASP A 143 -9.25 -3.38 -15.32
C ASP A 143 -10.75 -3.56 -15.03
N HIS A 144 -11.23 -2.90 -13.97
CA HIS A 144 -12.65 -2.87 -13.65
C HIS A 144 -13.48 -2.19 -14.76
N GLU A 145 -13.03 -1.06 -15.29
CA GLU A 145 -13.69 -0.38 -16.40
C GLU A 145 -13.74 -1.25 -17.66
N LYS A 146 -12.62 -1.91 -17.99
CA LYS A 146 -12.55 -2.86 -19.10
C LYS A 146 -13.54 -4.01 -18.92
N THR A 147 -13.66 -4.53 -17.70
CA THR A 147 -14.60 -5.60 -17.34
C THR A 147 -16.04 -5.13 -17.54
N LEU A 148 -16.43 -3.97 -17.01
CA LEU A 148 -17.76 -3.39 -17.19
C LEU A 148 -18.09 -3.18 -18.68
N ASN A 149 -17.13 -2.70 -19.47
CA ASN A 149 -17.36 -2.49 -20.90
C ASN A 149 -17.59 -3.82 -21.65
N ASN A 150 -16.81 -4.85 -21.33
CA ASN A 150 -16.98 -6.19 -21.90
C ASN A 150 -18.33 -6.81 -21.52
N GLU A 151 -18.73 -6.67 -20.26
CA GLU A 151 -20.03 -7.12 -19.77
C GLU A 151 -21.18 -6.39 -20.47
N ASN A 152 -21.07 -5.08 -20.63
CA ASN A 152 -22.04 -4.26 -21.35
C ASN A 152 -22.16 -4.67 -22.82
N GLU A 153 -21.04 -4.90 -23.52
CA GLU A 153 -21.06 -5.39 -24.89
C GLU A 153 -21.67 -6.80 -24.99
N SER A 154 -21.36 -7.68 -24.04
CA SER A 154 -21.99 -9.00 -23.95
C SER A 154 -23.50 -8.89 -23.72
N ALA A 155 -23.94 -8.01 -22.83
CA ALA A 155 -25.35 -7.75 -22.56
C ALA A 155 -26.07 -7.22 -23.81
N LYS A 156 -25.48 -6.26 -24.53
CA LYS A 156 -26.00 -5.75 -25.80
C LYS A 156 -26.13 -6.87 -26.84
N GLN A 157 -25.13 -7.74 -26.97
CA GLN A 157 -25.19 -8.88 -27.89
C GLN A 157 -26.32 -9.85 -27.51
N ARG A 158 -26.47 -10.18 -26.22
CA ARG A 158 -27.58 -11.02 -25.73
C ARG A 158 -28.93 -10.39 -25.99
N LEU A 159 -29.09 -9.08 -25.75
CA LEU A 159 -30.32 -8.36 -26.03
C LEU A 159 -30.65 -8.39 -27.54
N ARG A 160 -29.67 -8.16 -28.41
CA ARG A 160 -29.83 -8.27 -29.86
C ARG A 160 -30.24 -9.69 -30.29
N ALA A 161 -29.57 -10.71 -29.76
CA ALA A 161 -29.89 -12.11 -30.05
C ALA A 161 -31.31 -12.47 -29.57
N ASN A 162 -31.70 -12.04 -28.38
CA ASN A 162 -33.04 -12.26 -27.85
C ASN A 162 -34.11 -11.52 -28.65
N ALA A 163 -33.85 -10.27 -29.08
CA ALA A 163 -34.76 -9.52 -29.93
C ALA A 163 -34.96 -10.22 -31.29
N GLN A 164 -33.89 -10.72 -31.90
CA GLN A 164 -33.98 -11.51 -33.14
C GLN A 164 -34.78 -12.81 -32.93
N LYS A 165 -34.56 -13.52 -31.82
CA LYS A 165 -35.33 -14.72 -31.47
C LYS A 165 -36.81 -14.41 -31.25
N ALA A 166 -37.12 -13.37 -30.49
CA ALA A 166 -38.50 -12.97 -30.19
C ALA A 166 -39.29 -12.61 -31.46
N VAL A 167 -38.67 -11.91 -32.42
CA VAL A 167 -39.30 -11.62 -33.73
C VAL A 167 -39.53 -12.91 -34.53
N SER A 168 -38.60 -13.87 -34.46
CA SER A 168 -38.72 -15.15 -35.18
C SER A 168 -39.73 -16.14 -34.57
N ASP A 169 -39.94 -16.11 -33.26
CA ASP A 169 -40.90 -16.99 -32.57
C ASP A 169 -42.32 -16.40 -32.55
N GLY A 170 -42.45 -15.07 -32.45
CA GLY A 170 -43.74 -14.39 -32.54
C GLY A 170 -44.43 -14.63 -33.90
N THR A 171 -43.64 -14.79 -34.97
CA THR A 171 -44.15 -15.12 -36.31
C THR A 171 -44.43 -16.60 -36.51
N LYS A 172 -43.84 -17.53 -35.74
CA LYS A 172 -44.10 -18.97 -35.86
C LYS A 172 -45.30 -19.46 -35.03
N ASN A 173 -45.60 -18.78 -33.93
CA ASN A 173 -46.71 -19.13 -33.03
C ASN A 173 -47.97 -18.27 -33.25
N MET A 174 -47.95 -17.35 -34.22
CA MET A 174 -49.09 -16.51 -34.54
C MET A 174 -50.17 -17.32 -35.29
N VAL A 175 -51.36 -17.46 -34.72
CA VAL A 175 -52.52 -17.99 -35.44
C VAL A 175 -53.22 -16.85 -36.19
N PHE A 176 -53.36 -17.00 -37.50
CA PHE A 176 -54.06 -16.01 -38.32
C PHE A 176 -55.57 -16.17 -38.23
N THR A 177 -56.29 -15.05 -38.19
CA THR A 177 -57.76 -15.01 -38.32
C THR A 177 -58.17 -14.76 -39.76
N ARG A 178 -59.41 -15.11 -40.11
CA ARG A 178 -59.94 -14.92 -41.46
C ARG A 178 -59.97 -13.44 -41.86
N GLU A 179 -60.29 -12.55 -40.93
CA GLU A 179 -60.31 -11.10 -41.13
C GLU A 179 -58.90 -10.53 -41.34
N GLN A 180 -57.90 -11.06 -40.64
CA GLN A 180 -56.50 -10.64 -40.82
C GLN A 180 -55.99 -11.04 -42.20
N ILE A 181 -56.24 -12.29 -42.63
CA ILE A 181 -55.86 -12.78 -43.95
C ILE A 181 -56.50 -11.92 -45.05
N GLY A 182 -57.78 -11.57 -44.90
CA GLY A 182 -58.49 -10.72 -45.86
C GLY A 182 -57.99 -9.26 -45.92
N LYS A 183 -57.28 -8.79 -44.89
CA LYS A 183 -56.70 -7.43 -44.84
C LYS A 183 -55.21 -7.39 -45.22
N MET A 184 -54.54 -8.55 -45.35
CA MET A 184 -53.13 -8.61 -45.75
C MET A 184 -52.96 -8.25 -47.23
N SER A 185 -51.86 -7.57 -47.54
CA SER A 185 -51.46 -7.37 -48.93
C SER A 185 -51.02 -8.70 -49.57
N GLY A 186 -51.06 -8.80 -50.90
CA GLY A 186 -50.64 -10.02 -51.61
C GLY A 186 -49.19 -10.45 -51.30
N ALA A 187 -48.29 -9.50 -51.09
CA ALA A 187 -46.91 -9.76 -50.71
C ALA A 187 -46.78 -10.31 -49.27
N GLU A 188 -47.60 -9.80 -48.35
CA GLU A 188 -47.66 -10.29 -46.97
C GLU A 188 -48.32 -11.67 -46.89
N PHE A 189 -49.32 -11.94 -47.71
CA PHE A 189 -49.93 -13.26 -47.82
C PHE A 189 -48.91 -14.28 -48.33
N ALA A 190 -48.21 -13.99 -49.44
CA ALA A 190 -47.21 -14.89 -50.01
C ALA A 190 -46.08 -15.25 -49.02
N LYS A 191 -45.66 -14.29 -48.18
CA LYS A 191 -44.65 -14.50 -47.14
C LYS A 191 -45.11 -15.46 -46.03
N ASN A 192 -46.41 -15.47 -45.73
CA ASN A 192 -47.01 -16.26 -44.64
C ASN A 192 -47.84 -17.46 -45.12
N GLU A 193 -47.95 -17.67 -46.43
CA GLU A 193 -48.86 -18.61 -47.09
C GLU A 193 -48.75 -20.04 -46.53
N ARG A 194 -47.52 -20.56 -46.41
CA ARG A 194 -47.30 -21.91 -45.87
C ARG A 194 -47.88 -22.08 -44.47
N MET A 195 -47.73 -21.08 -43.61
CA MET A 195 -48.22 -21.12 -42.24
C MET A 195 -49.75 -20.98 -42.18
N ILE A 196 -50.31 -20.07 -42.99
CA ILE A 196 -51.76 -19.88 -43.14
C ILE A 196 -52.43 -21.18 -43.61
N MET A 197 -51.89 -21.83 -44.65
CA MET A 197 -52.44 -23.07 -45.19
C MET A 197 -52.34 -24.23 -44.19
N GLU A 198 -51.25 -24.32 -43.43
CA GLU A 198 -51.10 -25.32 -42.39
C GLU A 198 -52.11 -25.13 -41.25
N GLN A 199 -52.35 -23.89 -40.82
CA GLN A 199 -53.35 -23.56 -39.81
C GLN A 199 -54.78 -23.81 -40.29
N LEU A 200 -55.07 -23.54 -41.57
CA LEU A 200 -56.34 -23.87 -42.19
C LEU A 200 -56.57 -25.39 -42.19
N ARG A 201 -55.55 -26.17 -42.57
CA ARG A 201 -55.60 -27.64 -42.57
C ARG A 201 -55.82 -28.23 -41.17
N LYS A 202 -55.27 -27.59 -40.14
CA LYS A 202 -55.45 -28.00 -38.73
C LYS A 202 -56.73 -27.46 -38.09
N GLY A 203 -57.54 -26.67 -38.80
CA GLY A 203 -58.77 -26.07 -38.28
C GLY A 203 -58.54 -25.01 -37.20
N LEU A 204 -57.35 -24.39 -37.17
CA LEU A 204 -56.97 -23.38 -36.17
C LEU A 204 -57.45 -21.97 -36.56
N ILE A 205 -57.78 -21.76 -37.82
CA ILE A 205 -58.39 -20.52 -38.34
C ILE A 205 -59.90 -20.66 -38.20
N ARG A 206 -60.52 -19.76 -37.42
CA ARG A 206 -61.98 -19.66 -37.26
C ARG A 206 -62.53 -18.53 -38.11
#